data_AF-A0A963VXW2-F1
#
_entry.id   AF-A0A963VXW2-F1
#
_cell.length_a   1.000
_cell.length_b   1.000
_cell.length_c   1.000
_cell.angle_alpha   90.00
_cell.angle_beta   90.00
_cell.angle_gamma   90.00
#
_symmetry.space_group_name_H-M   'P 1'
#
loop_
_entity.id
_entity.type
_entity.pdbx_description
1 polymer ?
#
loop_
_entity_poly.entity_id
_entity_poly.type
_entity_poly.pdbx_seq_one_letter_code
_entity_poly.pdbx_strand_id
1 'polypeptide(L)' 'MERVLSILALLVLCGFLGILFFSVPRFDLGLVIALTLGLAAWEFLVRRERTPGA' A
#
# COMPACT_ATOMS: atom_id res chain seq x y z
N MET A 1 3.83 17.16 6.84
CA MET A 1 4.49 15.92 7.31
C MET A 1 3.67 14.68 6.95
N GLU A 2 2.35 14.72 7.10
CA GLU A 2 1.45 13.56 6.86
C GLU A 2 1.60 12.94 5.47
N ARG A 3 1.60 13.75 4.39
CA ARG A 3 1.81 13.23 3.02
C ARG A 3 3.14 12.51 2.81
N VAL A 4 4.22 13.03 3.37
CA VAL A 4 5.56 12.43 3.23
C VAL A 4 5.61 11.10 3.97
N LEU A 5 5.04 11.04 5.17
CA LEU A 5 4.95 9.82 5.96
C LEU A 5 4.07 8.77 5.26
N SER A 6 2.94 9.17 4.69
CA SER A 6 2.05 8.28 3.93
C SER A 6 2.73 7.70 2.69
N ILE A 7 3.47 8.52 1.93
CA ILE A 7 4.25 8.06 0.76
C ILE A 7 5.34 7.09 1.21
N LEU A 8 6.07 7.42 2.28
CA LEU A 8 7.13 6.56 2.82
C LEU A 8 6.56 5.22 3.29
N ALA A 9 5.43 5.22 4.01
CA ALA A 9 4.76 4.01 4.46
C ALA A 9 4.34 3.12 3.30
N LEU A 10 3.79 3.70 2.22
CA LEU A 10 3.44 2.96 1.00
C LEU A 10 4.68 2.35 0.34
N LEU A 11 5.78 3.11 0.27
CA LEU A 11 7.03 2.67 -0.37
C LEU A 11 7.68 1.52 0.40
N VAL A 12 7.71 1.61 1.74
CA VAL A 12 8.18 0.54 2.63
C VAL A 12 7.30 -0.71 2.50
N LEU A 13 5.97 -0.54 2.47
CA LEU A 13 5.03 -1.64 2.26
C LEU A 13 5.28 -2.35 0.92
N CYS A 14 5.36 -1.58 -0.17
CA CYS A 14 5.67 -2.11 -1.50
C CYS A 14 7.03 -2.84 -1.53
N GLY A 15 8.07 -2.27 -0.93
CA GLY A 15 9.38 -2.88 -0.86
C GLY A 15 9.35 -4.22 -0.12
N PHE A 16 8.70 -4.28 1.04
CA PHE A 16 8.55 -5.51 1.81
C PHE A 16 7.75 -6.58 1.05
N LEU A 17 6.60 -6.21 0.46
CA LEU A 17 5.78 -7.14 -0.33
C LEU A 17 6.53 -7.65 -1.57
N GLY A 18 7.29 -6.79 -2.24
CA GLY A 18 8.14 -7.17 -3.36
C GLY A 18 9.19 -8.20 -2.97
N ILE A 19 9.91 -7.97 -1.86
CA ILE A 19 10.89 -8.93 -1.33
C ILE A 19 10.21 -10.24 -0.97
N LEU A 20 9.07 -10.20 -0.28
CA LEU A 20 8.33 -11.40 0.11
C LEU A 20 7.87 -12.23 -1.09
N PHE A 21 7.39 -11.57 -2.15
CA PHE A 21 6.99 -12.23 -3.40
C PHE A 21 8.17 -12.93 -4.08
N PHE A 22 9.34 -12.30 -4.11
CA PHE A 22 10.55 -12.89 -4.69
C PHE A 22 11.14 -14.02 -3.84
N SER A 23 11.15 -13.88 -2.51
CA SER A 23 11.64 -14.93 -1.62
C SER A 23 10.69 -16.12 -1.52
N VAL A 24 9.38 -15.90 -1.66
CA VAL A 24 8.36 -16.94 -1.54
C VAL A 24 7.40 -16.86 -2.74
N PRO A 25 7.81 -17.37 -3.92
CA PRO A 25 7.03 -17.27 -5.15
C PRO A 25 5.84 -18.23 -5.12
N ARG A 26 4.78 -17.82 -4.44
CA ARG A 26 3.50 -18.53 -4.33
C ARG A 26 2.41 -17.71 -5.03
N PHE A 27 1.64 -18.36 -5.91
CA PHE A 27 0.54 -17.72 -6.63
C PHE A 27 -0.50 -17.10 -5.69
N ASP A 28 -0.87 -17.80 -4.62
CA ASP A 28 -1.77 -17.31 -3.58
C ASP A 28 -1.28 -16.01 -2.94
N LEU A 29 0.04 -15.94 -2.71
CA LEU A 29 0.70 -14.80 -2.10
C LEU A 29 0.69 -13.59 -3.06
N GLY A 30 0.92 -13.83 -4.36
CA GLY A 30 0.79 -12.81 -5.39
C GLY A 30 -0.61 -12.20 -5.48
N LEU A 31 -1.66 -13.02 -5.36
CA LEU A 31 -3.05 -12.57 -5.36
C LEU A 31 -3.35 -11.67 -4.15
N VAL A 32 -2.94 -12.10 -2.96
CA VAL A 32 -3.12 -11.34 -1.71
C VAL A 32 -2.35 -10.02 -1.76
N ILE A 33 -1.12 -10.02 -2.29
CA ILE A 33 -0.32 -8.81 -2.51
C ILE A 33 -1.04 -7.84 -3.45
N ALA A 34 -1.55 -8.32 -4.58
CA ALA A 34 -2.24 -7.49 -5.56
C ALA A 34 -3.51 -6.85 -4.97
N LEU A 35 -4.29 -7.63 -4.21
CA LEU A 35 -5.46 -7.13 -3.49
C LEU A 35 -5.08 -6.09 -2.43
N THR A 36 -4.04 -6.36 -1.65
CA THR A 36 -3.59 -5.46 -0.57
C THR A 36 -3.12 -4.12 -1.13
N LEU A 37 -2.27 -4.16 -2.17
CA LEU A 37 -1.79 -2.95 -2.84
C LEU A 37 -2.92 -2.23 -3.59
N GLY A 38 -3.84 -2.97 -4.19
CA GLY A 38 -5.04 -2.41 -4.82
C GLY A 38 -5.91 -1.64 -3.84
N LEU A 39 -6.18 -2.22 -2.66
CA LEU A 39 -6.95 -1.57 -1.59
C LEU A 39 -6.21 -0.37 -0.99
N ALA A 40 -4.91 -0.49 -0.74
CA ALA A 40 -4.09 0.61 -0.24
C ALA A 40 -4.06 1.78 -1.23
N ALA A 41 -3.83 1.50 -2.52
CA ALA A 41 -3.88 2.51 -3.57
C ALA A 41 -5.29 3.09 -3.76
N TRP A 42 -6.33 2.27 -3.61
CA TRP A 42 -7.72 2.72 -3.62
C TRP A 42 -8.01 3.72 -2.51
N GLU A 43 -7.48 3.48 -1.30
CA GLU A 43 -7.61 4.43 -0.19
C GLU A 43 -6.93 5.77 -0.52
N PHE A 44 -5.79 5.77 -1.21
CA PHE A 44 -5.16 7.00 -1.69
C PHE A 44 -5.95 7.70 -2.81
N LEU A 45 -6.61 6.96 -3.71
CA LEU A 45 -7.41 7.53 -4.80
C LEU A 45 -8.76 8.06 -4.34
N VAL A 46 -9.43 7.34 -3.42
CA VAL A 46 -10.79 7.66 -2.94
C VAL A 46 -10.77 8.67 -1.79
N ARG A 47 -9.71 8.72 -0.99
CA ARG A 47 -9.57 9.71 0.09
C ARG A 47 -9.20 11.07 -0.49
N ARG A 48 -10.15 11.70 -1.19
CA ARG A 48 -10.04 13.10 -1.65
C ARG A 48 -10.33 14.11 -0.55
N GLU A 49 -11.21 13.85 0.41
CA GLU A 49 -11.69 14.93 1.30
C GLU A 49 -12.10 14.39 2.67
N ARG A 50 -11.21 14.49 3.67
CA ARG A 50 -11.58 14.70 5.08
C ARG A 50 -10.49 15.51 5.76
N THR A 51 -10.55 16.82 5.54
CA THR A 51 -10.16 17.79 6.55
C THR A 51 -11.46 18.22 7.25
N PRO A 52 -11.90 17.57 8.34
CA PRO A 52 -12.72 18.27 9.31
C PRO A 52 -11.74 19.18 10.05
N GLY A 53 -11.87 20.48 9.84
CA GLY A 53 -11.13 21.46 10.62
C GLY A 53 -11.29 21.21 12.12
N ALA A 54 -10.16 21.25 12.83
CA ALA A 54 -10.07 21.51 14.25
C ALA A 54 -8.65 22.02 14.52
#